data_AF-Q6NK57-F1
#
_entry.id   AF-Q6NK57-F1
#
_cell.length_a   1.000
_cell.length_b   1.000
_cell.length_c   1.000
_cell.angle_alpha   90.00
_cell.angle_beta   90.00
_cell.angle_gamma   90.00
#
_symmetry.space_group_name_H-M   'P 1'
#
loop_
_entity.id
_entity.type
_entity.pdbx_description
1 polymer ?
#
loop_
_entity_poly.entity_id
_entity_poly.type
_entity_poly.pdbx_seq_one_letter_code
_entity_poly.pdbx_strand_id
1 'polypeptide(L)'
;MNKRLKKAKVQIQFRDSKKNKFTSHDFQLFIKAYAMKGDPRFSHDRKASNEVNPSWTYSQQAIKHIADELIKDPEKCLDRLKFAVSKKNN
;
A
#
# COMPACT_ATOMS: atom_id res chain seq x y z
N MET A 1 -6.23 3.46 7.09
CA MET A 1 -6.76 2.73 5.92
C MET A 1 -8.12 2.09 6.19
N ASN A 2 -8.24 1.07 7.06
CA ASN A 2 -9.49 0.33 7.30
C ASN A 2 -10.73 1.19 7.61
N LYS A 3 -10.60 2.25 8.42
CA LYS A 3 -11.70 3.21 8.66
C LYS A 3 -12.20 3.89 7.37
N ARG A 4 -11.30 4.24 6.44
CA ARG A 4 -11.64 4.87 5.16
C ARG A 4 -12.38 3.90 4.24
N LEU A 5 -11.88 2.67 4.11
CA LEU A 5 -12.54 1.62 3.32
C LEU A 5 -13.92 1.27 3.87
N LYS A 6 -14.06 1.17 5.20
CA LYS A 6 -15.36 0.95 5.86
C LYS A 6 -16.35 2.10 5.57
N LYS A 7 -15.89 3.35 5.63
CA LYS A 7 -16.73 4.52 5.31
C LYS A 7 -17.15 4.53 3.83
N ALA A 8 -16.28 4.09 2.94
CA ALA A 8 -16.56 3.96 1.51
C ALA A 8 -17.39 2.71 1.15
N LYS A 9 -17.73 1.86 2.13
CA LYS A 9 -18.41 0.57 1.93
C LYS A 9 -17.72 -0.34 0.89
N VAL A 10 -16.39 -0.26 0.83
CA VAL A 10 -15.58 -1.03 -0.11
C VAL A 10 -15.14 -2.34 0.52
N GLN A 11 -15.45 -3.45 -0.15
CA GLN A 11 -14.96 -4.79 0.19
C GLN A 11 -13.86 -5.19 -0.80
N ILE A 12 -12.61 -5.22 -0.31
CA ILE A 12 -11.45 -5.58 -1.13
C ILE A 12 -11.34 -7.09 -1.30
N GLN A 13 -10.81 -7.56 -2.42
CA GLN A 13 -10.54 -8.98 -2.68
C GLN A 13 -9.05 -9.22 -2.93
N PHE A 14 -8.65 -10.47 -2.73
CA PHE A 14 -7.31 -10.94 -3.06
C PHE A 14 -7.39 -12.42 -3.37
N ARG A 15 -6.90 -12.85 -4.54
CA ARG A 15 -6.99 -14.23 -5.01
C ARG A 15 -8.42 -14.76 -4.97
N ASP A 16 -9.35 -13.97 -5.51
CA ASP A 16 -10.79 -14.28 -5.58
C ASP A 16 -11.46 -14.47 -4.20
N SER A 17 -10.76 -14.11 -3.12
CA SER A 17 -11.27 -14.19 -1.75
C SER A 17 -11.50 -12.80 -1.19
N LYS A 18 -12.73 -12.55 -0.73
CA LYS A 18 -13.12 -11.31 -0.06
C LYS A 18 -12.35 -11.14 1.24
N LYS A 19 -11.74 -9.98 1.45
CA LYS A 19 -11.02 -9.64 2.67
C LYS A 19 -11.85 -8.72 3.55
N ASN A 20 -11.85 -9.02 4.85
CA ASN A 20 -12.54 -8.22 5.85
C ASN A 20 -11.74 -6.97 6.28
N LYS A 21 -10.41 -6.99 6.07
CA LYS A 21 -9.51 -5.90 6.47
C LYS A 21 -8.32 -5.79 5.51
N PHE A 22 -7.89 -4.55 5.32
CA PHE A 22 -6.58 -4.21 4.77
C PHE A 22 -5.51 -4.50 5.83
N THR A 23 -4.49 -5.28 5.44
CA THR A 23 -3.39 -5.71 6.32
C THR A 23 -2.06 -5.06 5.96
N SER A 24 -1.06 -5.18 6.82
CA SER A 24 0.30 -4.69 6.54
C SER A 24 0.93 -5.37 5.32
N HIS A 25 0.57 -6.63 5.02
CA HIS A 25 1.00 -7.30 3.80
C HIS A 25 0.48 -6.58 2.55
N ASP A 26 -0.79 -6.19 2.55
CA ASP A 26 -1.39 -5.45 1.43
C ASP A 26 -0.67 -4.10 1.24
N PHE A 27 -0.37 -3.42 2.33
CA PHE A 27 0.43 -2.19 2.31
C PHE A 27 1.83 -2.40 1.71
N GLN A 28 2.52 -3.48 2.06
CA GLN A 28 3.82 -3.80 1.50
C GLN A 28 3.77 -4.09 -0.01
N LEU A 29 2.68 -4.66 -0.52
CA LEU A 29 2.48 -4.82 -1.97
C LEU A 29 2.47 -3.46 -2.67
N PHE A 30 1.74 -2.48 -2.14
CA PHE A 30 1.73 -1.12 -2.68
C PHE A 30 3.12 -0.47 -2.65
N ILE A 31 3.82 -0.57 -1.53
CA ILE A 31 5.17 -0.01 -1.39
C ILE A 31 6.09 -0.56 -2.49
N LYS A 32 6.08 -1.89 -2.70
CA LYS A 32 6.95 -2.55 -3.67
C LYS A 32 6.53 -2.27 -5.11
N ALA A 33 5.24 -2.36 -5.41
CA ALA A 33 4.71 -2.18 -6.77
C ALA A 33 4.92 -0.76 -7.29
N TYR A 34 4.65 0.26 -6.47
CA TYR A 34 4.78 1.67 -6.86
C TYR A 34 6.15 2.28 -6.49
N ALA A 35 7.10 1.46 -6.00
CA ALA A 35 8.39 1.93 -5.52
C ALA A 35 8.29 3.13 -4.54
N MET A 36 7.30 3.11 -3.65
CA MET A 36 7.00 4.26 -2.78
C MET A 36 8.10 4.53 -1.75
N LYS A 37 8.91 3.52 -1.43
CA LYS A 37 10.01 3.66 -0.47
C LYS A 37 11.15 4.44 -1.12
N GLY A 38 11.48 5.59 -0.55
CA GLY A 38 12.49 6.52 -1.10
C GLY A 38 11.92 7.55 -2.07
N ASP A 39 10.65 7.45 -2.47
CA ASP A 39 9.98 8.52 -3.23
C ASP A 39 9.55 9.63 -2.24
N PRO A 40 10.05 10.86 -2.38
CA PRO A 40 9.75 11.97 -1.46
C PRO A 40 8.28 12.40 -1.47
N ARG A 41 7.49 12.03 -2.49
CA ARG A 41 6.04 12.28 -2.54
C ARG A 41 5.29 11.36 -1.57
N PHE A 42 5.80 10.14 -1.40
CA PHE A 42 5.10 9.08 -0.69
C PHE A 42 5.72 8.72 0.65
N SER A 43 7.02 8.92 0.81
CA SER A 43 7.77 8.51 2.00
C SER A 43 8.78 9.55 2.42
N HIS A 44 8.95 9.68 3.73
CA HIS A 44 9.98 10.48 4.35
C HIS A 44 10.81 9.57 5.26
N ASP A 45 12.13 9.67 5.14
CA ASP A 45 13.04 9.07 6.10
C ASP A 45 13.05 9.98 7.34
N ARG A 46 12.52 9.46 8.45
CA ARG A 46 12.55 10.16 9.74
C ARG A 46 13.72 9.74 10.61
N LYS A 47 14.78 9.13 10.05
CA LYS A 47 15.98 8.84 10.83
C LYS A 47 16.49 10.14 11.48
N ALA A 48 16.70 10.10 12.79
CA ALA A 48 17.55 11.08 13.43
C ALA A 48 19.01 10.80 13.02
N SER A 49 19.89 11.81 13.05
CA SER A 49 21.29 11.67 12.61
C SER A 49 22.09 10.57 13.35
N ASN A 50 21.55 10.08 14.46
CA ASN A 50 22.09 9.07 15.36
C ASN A 50 21.35 7.71 15.31
N GLU A 51 20.37 7.53 14.42
CA GLU A 51 19.67 6.25 14.25
C GLU A 51 20.24 5.44 13.08
N VAL A 52 20.68 4.21 13.37
CA VAL A 52 21.23 3.26 12.38
C VAL A 52 20.14 2.65 11.50
N ASN A 53 18.90 2.55 12.02
CA ASN A 53 17.78 1.95 11.30
C ASN A 53 16.88 3.03 10.68
N PRO A 54 16.59 2.96 9.38
CA PRO A 54 15.76 3.96 8.73
C PRO A 54 14.29 3.85 9.18
N SER A 55 13.75 4.95 9.69
CA SER A 55 12.36 5.06 10.15
C SER A 55 11.48 5.63 9.03
N TRP A 56 11.07 4.75 8.12
CA TRP A 56 10.24 5.13 6.97
C TRP A 56 8.82 5.48 7.42
N THR A 57 8.46 6.75 7.23
CA THR A 57 7.09 7.22 7.45
C THR A 57 6.45 7.54 6.11
N TYR A 58 5.22 7.05 5.89
CA TYR A 58 4.49 7.32 4.66
C TYR A 58 3.56 8.51 4.82
N SER A 59 3.54 9.39 3.82
CA SER A 59 2.77 10.62 3.82
C SER A 59 1.26 10.35 3.74
N GLN A 60 0.43 11.34 4.10
CA GLN A 60 -1.01 11.26 3.88
C GLN A 60 -1.36 11.08 2.39
N GLN A 61 -0.51 11.59 1.48
CA GLN A 61 -0.67 11.42 0.04
C GLN A 61 -0.52 9.95 -0.37
N ALA A 62 0.45 9.22 0.19
CA ALA A 62 0.58 7.77 -0.03
C ALA A 62 -0.67 7.03 0.44
N ILE A 63 -1.18 7.36 1.63
CA ILE A 63 -2.41 6.75 2.16
C ILE A 63 -3.62 7.07 1.27
N LYS A 64 -3.72 8.29 0.74
CA LYS A 64 -4.78 8.67 -0.20
C LYS A 64 -4.68 7.89 -1.51
N HIS A 65 -3.49 7.82 -2.10
CA HIS A 65 -3.27 7.09 -3.35
C HIS A 65 -3.64 5.61 -3.23
N ILE A 66 -3.20 4.94 -2.16
CA ILE A 66 -3.56 3.54 -1.89
C ILE A 66 -5.07 3.36 -1.74
N ALA A 67 -5.72 4.28 -1.02
CA ALA A 67 -7.17 4.22 -0.84
C ALA A 67 -7.92 4.41 -2.17
N ASP A 68 -7.50 5.39 -2.97
CA ASP A 68 -8.12 5.69 -4.27
C ASP A 68 -7.99 4.49 -5.24
N GLU A 69 -6.83 3.84 -5.30
CA GLU A 69 -6.61 2.64 -6.10
C GLU A 69 -7.48 1.46 -5.65
N LEU A 70 -7.61 1.25 -4.33
CA LEU A 70 -8.49 0.21 -3.77
C LEU A 70 -9.98 0.50 -3.99
N ILE A 71 -10.38 1.77 -3.99
CA ILE A 71 -11.78 2.16 -4.27
C ILE A 71 -12.07 2.02 -5.76
N LYS A 72 -11.11 2.39 -6.63
CA LYS A 72 -11.24 2.30 -8.08
C LYS A 72 -11.34 0.85 -8.57
N ASP A 73 -10.61 -0.05 -7.94
CA ASP A 73 -10.69 -1.48 -8.26
C ASP A 73 -10.47 -2.36 -7.01
N PRO A 74 -11.53 -2.59 -6.22
CA PRO A 74 -11.41 -3.34 -5.00
C PRO A 74 -11.15 -4.84 -5.21
N GLU A 75 -11.48 -5.38 -6.39
CA GLU A 75 -11.43 -6.82 -6.63
C GLU A 75 -10.06 -7.26 -7.14
N LYS A 76 -9.50 -6.54 -8.13
CA LYS A 76 -8.27 -6.97 -8.81
C LYS A 76 -7.05 -6.14 -8.43
N CYS A 77 -7.19 -5.07 -7.65
CA CYS A 77 -6.05 -4.23 -7.28
C CYS A 77 -4.93 -5.03 -6.60
N LEU A 78 -5.24 -5.78 -5.54
CA LEU A 78 -4.20 -6.52 -4.80
C LEU A 78 -3.53 -7.62 -5.63
N ASP A 79 -4.28 -8.27 -6.52
CA ASP A 79 -3.75 -9.30 -7.42
C ASP A 79 -2.85 -8.70 -8.50
N ARG A 80 -3.24 -7.56 -9.09
CA ARG A 80 -2.37 -6.80 -10.00
C ARG A 80 -1.07 -6.38 -9.34
N LEU A 81 -1.14 -5.88 -8.10
CA LEU A 81 0.05 -5.47 -7.37
C LEU A 81 0.96 -6.65 -7.10
N LYS A 82 0.39 -7.80 -6.70
CA LYS A 82 1.17 -9.01 -6.51
C LYS A 82 1.85 -9.48 -7.80
N PHE A 83 1.14 -9.43 -8.92
CA PHE A 83 1.71 -9.75 -10.23
C PHE A 83 2.84 -8.78 -10.61
N ALA A 84 2.65 -7.48 -10.43
CA ALA A 84 3.66 -6.47 -10.72
C ALA A 84 4.92 -6.66 -9.85
N VAL A 85 4.76 -6.95 -8.56
CA VAL A 85 5.88 -7.24 -7.65
C VAL A 85 6.59 -8.53 -8.04
N SER A 86 5.84 -9.58 -8.41
CA SER A 86 6.43 -10.84 -8.86
C SER A 86 7.26 -10.69 -10.13
N LYS A 87 6.78 -9.88 -11.10
CA LYS A 87 7.49 -9.61 -12.36
C LYS A 87 8.76 -8.79 -12.16
N LYS A 88 8.81 -7.95 -11.12
CA LYS A 88 9.99 -7.12 -10.82
C LYS A 88 11.12 -7.89 -10.15
N ASN A 89 10.83 -9.06 -9.57
CA ASN A 89 11.80 -9.92 -8.90
C ASN A 89 12.36 -11.03 -9.84
N ASN A 90 11.97 -11.04 -11.11
CA ASN A 90 12.34 -12.03 -12.12
C ASN A 90 13.01 -11.29 -13.30
#